data_AF-A0A5K1CKP9-F1
#
_entry.id   AF-A0A5K1CKP9-F1
#
_cell.length_a   1.000
_cell.length_b   1.000
_cell.length_c   1.000
_cell.angle_alpha   90.00
_cell.angle_beta   90.00
_cell.angle_gamma   90.00
#
_symmetry.space_group_name_H-M   'P 1'
#
loop_
_entity.id
_entity.type
_entity.pdbx_description
1 polymer ?
#
loop_
_entity_poly.entity_id
_entity_poly.type
_entity_poly.pdbx_seq_one_letter_code
_entity_poly.pdbx_strand_id
1 'polypeptide(L)' 'VPKIEKIVVNCGIGDAAQNSKGLEAAMKDLSLITGQRPVKTKARQSIAGFKLREGSTVGIAVTLRGN' A
#
# COMPACT_ATOMS: atom_id res chain seq x y z
N VAL A 1 23.17 -19.60 -10.32
CA VAL A 1 23.54 -18.29 -9.71
C VAL A 1 22.27 -17.60 -9.23
N PRO A 2 22.20 -17.10 -7.98
CA PRO A 2 21.04 -16.37 -7.47
C PRO A 2 20.74 -15.08 -8.25
N LYS A 3 19.46 -14.70 -8.35
CA LYS A 3 19.00 -13.48 -9.04
C LYS A 3 17.92 -12.79 -8.21
N ILE A 4 17.82 -11.47 -8.36
CA ILE A 4 16.71 -10.69 -7.82
C ILE A 4 15.50 -10.86 -8.75
N GLU A 5 14.37 -11.30 -8.20
CA GLU A 5 13.12 -11.47 -8.97
C GLU A 5 12.23 -10.23 -8.90
N LYS A 6 12.07 -9.66 -7.70
CA LYS A 6 11.19 -8.50 -7.46
C LYS A 6 11.56 -7.76 -6.18
N ILE A 7 11.18 -6.49 -6.13
CA ILE A 7 11.22 -5.65 -4.93
C ILE A 7 9.80 -5.16 -4.66
N VAL A 8 9.30 -5.38 -3.45
CA VAL A 8 7.98 -4.90 -3.03
C VAL A 8 8.17 -3.74 -2.07
N VAL A 9 7.63 -2.58 -2.43
CA VAL A 9 7.57 -1.40 -1.57
C VAL A 9 6.15 -1.31 -1.02
N ASN A 10 6.00 -1.46 0.30
CA ASN A 10 4.71 -1.46 0.97
C ASN A 10 4.67 -0.34 2.01
N CYS A 11 3.60 0.44 2.00
CA CYS A 11 3.32 1.47 2.99
C CYS A 11 1.98 1.16 3.67
N GLY A 12 2.06 0.81 4.96
CA GLY A 12 0.90 0.70 5.83
C GLY A 12 0.52 2.07 6.37
N ILE A 13 -0.72 2.49 6.16
CA ILE A 13 -1.23 3.77 6.65
C ILE A 13 -2.35 3.43 7.63
N GLY A 14 -2.02 3.37 8.92
CA GLY A 14 -2.93 2.86 9.96
C GLY A 14 -4.32 3.52 9.97
N ASP A 15 -4.38 4.80 9.61
CA ASP A 15 -5.62 5.58 9.55
C ASP A 15 -6.18 5.78 8.13
N ALA A 16 -5.68 5.04 7.13
CA ALA A 16 -6.10 5.20 5.72
C ALA A 16 -7.59 5.00 5.50
N ALA A 17 -8.23 4.14 6.29
CA ALA A 17 -9.66 3.92 6.24
C ALA A 17 -10.47 5.18 6.63
N GLN A 18 -9.90 6.06 7.45
CA GLN A 18 -10.53 7.29 7.93
C GLN A 18 -10.02 8.55 7.21
N ASN A 19 -8.78 8.53 6.74
CA ASN A 19 -8.13 9.66 6.09
C ASN A 19 -7.78 9.36 4.62
N SER A 20 -8.77 9.53 3.75
CA SER A 20 -8.60 9.36 2.30
C SER A 20 -7.59 10.34 1.69
N LYS A 21 -7.48 11.55 2.21
CA LYS A 21 -6.52 12.57 1.71
C LYS A 21 -5.07 12.16 1.96
N GLY A 22 -4.77 11.64 3.16
CA GLY A 22 -3.44 11.14 3.49
C GLY A 22 -3.04 9.96 2.58
N LEU A 23 -4.00 9.10 2.25
CA LEU A 23 -3.75 7.99 1.33
C LEU A 23 -3.45 8.47 -0.10
N GLU A 24 -4.19 9.44 -0.62
CA GLU A 24 -3.90 10.01 -1.95
C GLU A 24 -2.54 10.75 -1.99
N ALA A 25 -2.17 11.44 -0.91
CA ALA A 25 -0.86 12.07 -0.79
C ALA A 25 0.26 11.01 -0.80
N ALA A 26 0.15 9.97 0.03
CA ALA A 26 1.10 8.87 0.04
C ALA A 26 1.16 8.14 -1.32
N MET A 27 0.03 7.98 -2.01
CA MET A 27 0.02 7.43 -3.38
C MET A 27 0.82 8.29 -4.34
N LYS A 28 0.68 9.62 -4.28
CA LYS A 28 1.44 10.55 -5.12
C LYS A 28 2.93 10.45 -4.84
N ASP A 29 3.32 10.47 -3.56
CA ASP A 29 4.73 10.42 -3.17
C ASP A 29 5.36 9.09 -3.58
N LEU A 30 4.70 7.97 -3.32
CA LEU A 30 5.22 6.66 -3.72
C LEU A 30 5.27 6.52 -5.26
N SER A 31 4.35 7.16 -5.99
CA SER A 31 4.40 7.21 -7.47
C SER A 31 5.62 7.99 -7.95
N LEU A 32 5.95 9.11 -7.31
CA LEU A 32 7.12 9.92 -7.66
C LEU A 32 8.43 9.18 -7.34
N ILE A 33 8.47 8.45 -6.22
CA ILE A 33 9.65 7.70 -5.79
C ILE A 33 9.88 6.47 -6.67
N THR A 34 8.83 5.71 -6.97
CA THR A 34 8.95 4.40 -7.64
C THR A 34 8.73 4.46 -9.15
N GLY A 35 8.25 5.59 -9.69
CA GLY A 35 7.87 5.71 -11.11
C GLY A 35 6.63 4.92 -11.50
N GLN A 36 5.95 4.27 -10.54
CA GLN A 36 4.78 3.43 -10.78
C GLN A 36 3.64 3.84 -9.84
N ARG A 37 2.41 3.88 -10.38
CA ARG A 37 1.22 4.13 -9.55
C ARG A 37 0.99 2.96 -8.58
N PRO A 38 0.95 3.20 -7.26
CA PRO A 38 0.70 2.17 -6.26
C PRO A 38 -0.70 1.58 -6.31
N VAL A 39 -0.81 0.34 -5.85
CA VAL A 39 -2.08 -0.36 -5.67
C VAL A 39 -2.54 -0.20 -4.22
N LYS A 40 -3.82 0.14 -4.01
CA LYS A 40 -4.45 0.18 -2.69
C LYS A 40 -4.61 -1.23 -2.14
N THR A 41 -4.11 -1.48 -0.92
CA THR A 41 -4.25 -2.77 -0.23
C THR A 41 -5.48 -2.76 0.68
N LYS A 42 -6.25 -3.84 0.63
CA LYS A 42 -7.47 -4.01 1.42
C LYS A 42 -7.27 -4.99 2.57
N ALA A 43 -7.97 -4.75 3.67
CA ALA A 43 -8.02 -5.68 4.80
C ALA A 43 -8.67 -6.99 4.37
N ARG A 44 -8.04 -8.12 4.70
CA ARG A 44 -8.60 -9.47 4.47
C ARG A 44 -9.50 -9.97 5.60
N GLN A 45 -9.37 -9.36 6.79
CA GLN A 45 -10.09 -9.76 7.99
C GLN A 45 -10.56 -8.52 8.72
N SER A 46 -11.68 -8.65 9.43
CA SER A 46 -12.16 -7.61 10.34
C SER A 46 -11.53 -7.82 11.72
N ILE A 47 -10.82 -6.81 12.23
CA ILE A 47 -10.17 -6.87 13.55
C ILE A 47 -10.61 -5.66 14.36
N ALA A 48 -11.44 -5.89 15.38
CA ALA A 48 -12.06 -4.84 16.19
C ALA A 48 -11.04 -3.94 16.89
N GLY A 49 -9.94 -4.51 17.40
CA GLY A 49 -8.86 -3.76 18.05
C GLY A 49 -8.20 -2.70 17.18
N PHE A 50 -8.18 -2.92 15.86
CA PHE A 50 -7.65 -1.97 14.88
C PHE A 50 -8.75 -1.14 14.20
N LYS A 51 -10.01 -1.30 14.63
CA LYS A 51 -11.19 -0.68 13.99
C LYS A 51 -11.26 -0.96 12.48
N LEU A 52 -10.74 -2.11 12.05
CA LEU A 52 -10.69 -2.53 10.65
C LEU A 52 -11.86 -3.43 10.31
N ARG A 53 -12.47 -3.18 9.16
CA ARG A 53 -13.46 -4.06 8.52
C ARG A 53 -12.84 -4.67 7.27
N GLU A 54 -13.24 -5.89 6.96
CA GLU A 54 -12.86 -6.56 5.73
C GLU A 54 -13.21 -5.69 4.50
N GLY A 55 -12.30 -5.63 3.53
CA GLY A 55 -12.44 -4.79 2.35
C GLY A 55 -12.07 -3.32 2.53
N SER A 56 -11.91 -2.83 3.76
CA SER A 56 -11.42 -1.46 4.01
C SER A 56 -10.01 -1.28 3.47
N THR A 57 -9.72 -0.09 2.93
CA THR A 57 -8.36 0.24 2.47
C THR A 57 -7.46 0.50 3.68
N VAL A 58 -6.30 -0.16 3.72
CA VAL A 58 -5.35 -0.11 4.85
C VAL A 58 -4.00 0.49 4.45
N GLY A 59 -3.67 0.46 3.16
CA GLY A 59 -2.39 0.98 2.71
C GLY A 59 -2.23 0.95 1.21
N ILE A 60 -0.98 1.05 0.79
CA ILE A 60 -0.59 1.06 -0.62
C ILE A 60 0.67 0.22 -0.81
N ALA A 61 0.78 -0.43 -1.96
CA ALA A 61 1.97 -1.19 -2.31
C ALA A 61 2.30 -1.08 -3.80
N VAL A 62 3.59 -1.18 -4.11
CA VAL A 62 4.15 -1.28 -5.47
C VAL A 62 5.04 -2.52 -5.50
N THR A 63 5.02 -3.23 -6.62
CA THR A 63 5.97 -4.32 -6.87
C THR A 63 6.77 -4.01 -8.12
N LEU A 64 8.05 -3.70 -7.92
CA LEU A 64 9.03 -3.47 -8.96
C LEU A 64 9.64 -4.79 -9.39
N ARG A 65 9.80 -5.01 -10.69
CA ARG A 65 10.39 -6.21 -11.29
C ARG A 65 11.22 -5.78 -12.48
N GLY A 66 12.39 -6.37 -12.67
CA GLY A 66 13.24 -6.05 -13.81
C GLY A 66 13.49 -4.55 -13.95
N ASN A 67 13.59 -4.06 -15.18
CA ASN A 67 13.64 -2.63 -15.49
C ASN A 67 12.23 -2.07 -15.70
#